data_AF-A0A0S7WFG9-F1
#
_entry.id   AF-A0A0S7WFG9-F1
#
_cell.length_a   1.000
_cell.length_b   1.000
_cell.length_c   1.000
_cell.angle_alpha   90.00
_cell.angle_beta   90.00
_cell.angle_gamma   90.00
#
_symmetry.space_group_name_H-M   'P 1'
#
loop_
_entity.id
_entity.type
_entity.pdbx_description
1 polymer ?
#
loop_
_entity_poly.entity_id
_entity_poly.type
_entity_poly.pdbx_seq_one_letter_code
_entity_poly.pdbx_strand_id
1 'polypeptide(L)'
;MKMAGKKVSERLHFDFRDVFLASRLALSGKTIMAQCIGLGVWYLLWLVFTYLAWLLSGIGLSQTWGLYGFFPILDFSFSGTPAWICFIVGNLLFLLSWFISSTAVAQIGFRDLLGDPFYPLTHGYRFAFKHLPTLIFSPGLILFFIVLILLFGVVLGLVGKIPSVGELFFSIVYLLPVFPVALALAYIIFNFSVSLFFTPAVVATARSDIFDTVIKLFTTVWRQPWRLVVYNGLLYAVAKLAAFVFAYFCFRAGQFIHLSCGLLMGEKLERITATALNYLP
;
A
#
# COMPACT_ATOMS: atom_id res chain seq x y z
N MET A 1 -0.41 25.69 35.82
CA MET A 1 0.30 24.53 36.41
C MET A 1 -0.51 23.27 36.13
N LYS A 2 -0.26 22.60 35.00
CA LYS A 2 -0.93 21.34 34.62
C LYS A 2 0.17 20.37 34.19
N MET A 3 0.22 19.21 34.85
CA MET A 3 1.25 18.21 34.69
C MET A 3 1.41 17.82 33.22
N ALA A 4 2.51 18.24 32.59
CA ALA A 4 2.94 17.68 31.31
C ALA A 4 3.38 16.24 31.59
N GLY A 5 2.47 15.28 31.38
CA GLY A 5 2.85 13.87 31.37
C GLY A 5 3.98 13.67 30.36
N LYS A 6 5.06 12.99 30.77
CA LYS A 6 6.21 12.66 29.89
C LYS A 6 5.72 12.20 28.52
N LYS A 7 6.32 12.72 27.45
CA LYS A 7 6.00 12.34 26.07
C LYS A 7 6.18 10.84 25.89
N VAL A 8 5.34 10.21 25.06
CA VAL A 8 5.47 8.76 24.76
C VAL A 8 6.84 8.46 24.16
N SER A 9 7.39 9.37 23.35
CA SER A 9 8.75 9.28 22.79
C SER A 9 9.84 9.14 23.84
N GLU A 10 9.66 9.68 25.05
CA GLU A 10 10.66 9.61 26.13
C GLU A 10 10.67 8.24 26.85
N ARG A 11 9.77 7.32 26.47
CA ARG A 11 9.64 5.98 27.03
C ARG A 11 9.91 4.87 25.99
N LEU A 12 10.31 5.25 24.78
CA LEU A 12 10.65 4.30 23.72
C LEU A 12 11.99 3.63 24.03
N HIS A 13 12.06 2.33 23.81
CA HIS A 13 13.27 1.53 24.00
C HIS A 13 14.14 1.49 22.72
N PHE A 14 13.56 1.88 21.58
CA PHE A 14 14.10 1.80 20.23
C PHE A 14 14.51 0.36 19.83
N ASP A 15 13.87 -0.63 20.43
CA ASP A 15 14.04 -2.06 20.19
C ASP A 15 12.74 -2.72 19.66
N PHE A 16 12.72 -4.06 19.61
CA PHE A 16 11.56 -4.81 19.14
C PHE A 16 10.31 -4.65 20.03
N ARG A 17 10.45 -4.21 21.29
CA ARG A 17 9.31 -4.06 22.23
C ARG A 17 8.39 -2.94 21.78
N ASP A 18 8.96 -1.91 21.17
CA ASP A 18 8.20 -0.77 20.66
C ASP A 18 7.31 -1.16 19.47
N VAL A 19 7.56 -2.28 18.79
CA VAL A 19 6.68 -2.80 17.73
C VAL A 19 5.29 -3.16 18.29
N PHE A 20 5.23 -3.74 19.49
CA PHE A 20 3.95 -4.03 20.16
C PHE A 20 3.27 -2.78 20.71
N LEU A 21 4.05 -1.76 21.06
CA LEU A 21 3.48 -0.45 21.38
C LEU A 21 2.86 0.19 20.14
N ALA A 22 3.51 0.08 18.98
CA ALA A 22 3.02 0.63 17.72
C ALA A 22 1.67 0.03 17.32
N SER A 23 1.48 -1.29 17.48
CA SER A 23 0.17 -1.92 17.21
C SER A 23 -0.93 -1.40 18.13
N ARG A 24 -0.63 -1.16 19.41
CA ARG A 24 -1.59 -0.55 20.35
C ARG A 24 -1.96 0.88 19.94
N LEU A 25 -0.98 1.68 19.50
CA LEU A 25 -1.22 3.05 19.03
C LEU A 25 -2.04 3.07 17.73
N ALA A 26 -1.85 2.08 16.87
CA ALA A 26 -2.62 1.93 15.64
C ALA A 26 -4.10 1.61 15.88
N LEU A 27 -4.47 1.01 17.02
CA LEU A 27 -5.86 0.73 17.40
C LEU A 27 -6.66 1.97 17.85
N SER A 28 -6.11 3.18 17.69
CA SER A 28 -6.86 4.41 17.98
C SER A 28 -7.99 4.60 16.96
N GLY A 29 -9.18 5.01 17.43
CA GLY A 29 -10.35 5.20 16.56
C GLY A 29 -10.11 6.18 15.41
N LYS A 30 -9.29 7.23 15.64
CA LYS A 30 -8.91 8.19 14.59
C LYS A 30 -7.97 7.59 13.54
N THR A 31 -7.04 6.73 13.93
CA THR A 31 -6.12 6.04 13.01
C THR A 31 -6.87 5.00 12.18
N ILE A 32 -7.75 4.23 12.82
CA ILE A 32 -8.63 3.28 12.14
C ILE A 32 -9.53 4.03 11.15
N MET A 33 -10.20 5.10 11.59
CA MET A 33 -11.08 5.90 10.74
C MET A 33 -10.32 6.49 9.54
N ALA A 34 -9.09 6.98 9.75
CA ALA A 34 -8.25 7.47 8.66
C ALA A 34 -8.06 6.38 7.59
N GLN A 35 -7.61 5.20 7.99
CA GLN A 35 -7.37 4.11 7.04
C GLN A 35 -8.69 3.59 6.42
N CYS A 36 -9.77 3.53 7.18
CA CYS A 36 -11.10 3.13 6.69
C CYS A 36 -11.64 4.08 5.61
N ILE A 37 -11.52 5.40 5.80
CA ILE A 37 -11.92 6.39 4.77
C ILE A 37 -11.10 6.18 3.51
N GLY A 38 -9.78 6.01 3.65
CA GLY A 38 -8.88 5.74 2.54
C GLY A 38 -9.24 4.51 1.72
N LEU A 39 -9.47 3.39 2.43
CA LEU A 39 -9.90 2.13 1.84
C LEU A 39 -11.29 2.22 1.22
N GLY A 40 -12.23 2.93 1.83
CA GLY A 40 -13.58 3.13 1.29
C GLY A 40 -13.60 4.00 0.03
N VAL A 41 -12.86 5.12 0.03
CA VAL A 41 -12.72 6.00 -1.14
C VAL A 41 -12.05 5.26 -2.29
N TRP A 42 -10.99 4.48 -2.00
CA TRP A 42 -10.45 3.51 -2.95
C TRP A 42 -11.60 2.66 -3.43
N TYR A 43 -12.20 1.85 -2.56
CA TYR A 43 -13.17 0.80 -2.89
C TYR A 43 -14.14 1.23 -3.97
N LEU A 44 -14.75 2.40 -3.77
CA LEU A 44 -15.69 3.00 -4.70
C LEU A 44 -15.06 3.38 -6.04
N LEU A 45 -13.89 4.02 -6.07
CA LEU A 45 -13.19 4.39 -7.29
C LEU A 45 -12.86 3.15 -8.13
N TRP A 46 -12.17 2.16 -7.58
CA TRP A 46 -11.85 0.94 -8.33
C TRP A 46 -13.09 0.18 -8.78
N LEU A 47 -14.17 0.13 -7.97
CA LEU A 47 -15.41 -0.52 -8.37
C LEU A 47 -15.97 0.15 -9.62
N VAL A 48 -16.03 1.49 -9.64
CA VAL A 48 -16.46 2.27 -10.82
C VAL A 48 -15.56 1.98 -12.02
N PHE A 49 -14.24 2.06 -11.87
CA PHE A 49 -13.30 1.82 -12.99
C PHE A 49 -13.33 0.37 -13.49
N THR A 50 -13.55 -0.61 -12.62
CA THR A 50 -13.66 -2.03 -12.98
C THR A 50 -14.95 -2.30 -13.75
N TYR A 51 -16.06 -1.68 -13.34
CA TYR A 51 -17.32 -1.75 -14.08
C TYR A 51 -17.23 -1.05 -15.44
N LEU A 52 -16.53 0.09 -15.52
CA LEU A 52 -16.25 0.76 -16.79
C LEU A 52 -15.36 -0.09 -17.70
N ALA A 53 -14.37 -0.79 -17.15
CA ALA A 53 -13.54 -1.73 -17.91
C ALA A 53 -14.38 -2.87 -18.51
N TRP A 54 -15.30 -3.45 -17.75
CA TRP A 54 -16.23 -4.47 -18.26
C TRP A 54 -17.17 -3.94 -19.35
N LEU A 55 -17.66 -2.72 -19.20
CA LEU A 55 -18.49 -2.06 -20.22
C LEU A 55 -17.70 -1.84 -21.52
N LEU A 56 -16.44 -1.41 -21.42
CA LEU A 56 -15.53 -1.25 -22.57
C LEU A 56 -15.15 -2.59 -23.21
N SER A 57 -15.18 -3.68 -22.44
CA SER A 57 -15.01 -5.06 -22.91
C SER A 57 -16.26 -5.61 -23.63
N GLY A 58 -17.35 -4.84 -23.68
CA GLY A 58 -18.60 -5.22 -24.35
C GLY A 58 -19.58 -6.03 -23.49
N ILE A 59 -19.30 -6.19 -22.19
CA ILE A 59 -20.22 -6.82 -21.24
C ILE A 59 -21.13 -5.76 -20.64
N GLY A 60 -22.45 -5.97 -20.74
CA GLY A 60 -23.43 -5.02 -20.21
C GLY A 60 -23.41 -4.94 -18.68
N LEU A 61 -23.65 -3.75 -18.12
CA LEU A 61 -23.61 -3.51 -16.66
C LEU A 61 -24.54 -4.44 -15.86
N SER A 62 -25.71 -4.79 -16.41
CA SER A 62 -26.64 -5.71 -15.75
C SER A 62 -26.09 -7.13 -15.67
N GLN A 63 -25.35 -7.57 -16.70
CA GLN A 63 -24.70 -8.88 -16.70
C GLN A 63 -23.54 -8.88 -15.71
N THR A 64 -22.71 -7.84 -15.71
CA THR A 64 -21.61 -7.65 -14.76
C THR A 64 -22.12 -7.65 -13.32
N TRP A 65 -23.23 -6.93 -13.04
CA TRP A 65 -23.84 -6.90 -11.73
C TRP A 65 -24.37 -8.26 -11.29
N GLY A 66 -25.02 -9.01 -12.20
CA GLY A 66 -25.52 -10.35 -11.91
C GLY A 66 -24.41 -11.37 -11.62
N LEU A 67 -23.23 -11.20 -12.21
CA LEU A 67 -22.09 -12.09 -12.01
C LEU A 67 -21.24 -11.72 -10.79
N TYR A 68 -20.94 -10.44 -10.63
CA TYR A 68 -19.91 -9.99 -9.70
C TYR A 68 -20.43 -9.14 -8.54
N GLY A 69 -21.59 -8.50 -8.68
CA GLY A 69 -22.14 -7.58 -7.69
C GLY A 69 -21.09 -6.60 -7.17
N PHE A 70 -20.93 -6.54 -5.86
CA PHE A 70 -19.95 -5.67 -5.21
C PHE A 70 -18.49 -6.17 -5.28
N PHE A 71 -18.25 -7.42 -5.68
CA PHE A 71 -16.92 -8.04 -5.64
C PHE A 71 -16.47 -8.56 -7.01
N PRO A 72 -16.16 -7.68 -7.99
CA PRO A 72 -15.58 -8.08 -9.28
C PRO A 72 -14.09 -8.46 -9.14
N ILE A 73 -13.81 -9.48 -8.33
CA ILE A 73 -12.45 -9.94 -7.96
C ILE A 73 -12.10 -11.26 -8.66
N LEU A 74 -13.11 -12.01 -9.13
CA LEU A 74 -12.97 -13.43 -9.49
C LEU A 74 -12.43 -13.68 -10.91
N ASP A 75 -12.58 -12.73 -11.84
CA ASP A 75 -12.11 -12.91 -13.21
C ASP A 75 -11.65 -11.56 -13.80
N PHE A 76 -10.43 -11.51 -14.33
CA PHE A 76 -9.85 -10.30 -14.95
C PHE A 76 -9.61 -10.49 -16.45
N SER A 77 -10.60 -11.05 -17.14
CA SER A 77 -10.55 -11.38 -18.56
C SER A 77 -11.16 -10.26 -19.42
N PHE A 78 -10.60 -9.05 -19.33
CA PHE A 78 -11.05 -7.93 -20.17
C PHE A 78 -10.64 -8.12 -21.63
N SER A 79 -11.58 -7.93 -22.54
CA SER A 79 -11.35 -7.85 -23.98
C SER A 79 -11.01 -6.41 -24.40
N GLY A 80 -9.93 -6.27 -25.19
CA GLY A 80 -9.51 -4.99 -25.74
C GLY A 80 -8.61 -4.14 -24.84
N THR A 81 -7.70 -3.40 -25.47
CA THR A 81 -6.75 -2.51 -24.81
C THR A 81 -7.41 -1.39 -23.98
N PRO A 82 -8.52 -0.75 -24.42
CA PRO A 82 -9.14 0.33 -23.65
C PRO A 82 -9.67 -0.12 -22.28
N ALA A 83 -10.20 -1.34 -22.18
CA ALA A 83 -10.68 -1.91 -20.92
C ALA A 83 -9.53 -2.10 -19.92
N TRP A 84 -8.40 -2.65 -20.38
CA TRP A 84 -7.19 -2.79 -19.58
C TRP A 84 -6.64 -1.44 -19.09
N ILE A 85 -6.60 -0.42 -19.94
CA ILE A 85 -6.16 0.93 -19.54
C ILE A 85 -7.07 1.47 -18.43
N CYS A 86 -8.40 1.35 -18.59
CA CYS A 86 -9.37 1.81 -17.59
C CYS A 86 -9.17 1.10 -16.24
N PHE A 87 -9.00 -0.23 -16.26
CA PHE A 87 -8.71 -1.02 -15.07
C PHE A 87 -7.39 -0.60 -14.39
N ILE A 88 -6.32 -0.41 -15.16
CA ILE A 88 -5.02 0.03 -14.63
C ILE A 88 -5.13 1.41 -13.96
N VAL A 89 -5.86 2.35 -14.57
CA VAL A 89 -6.11 3.67 -13.98
C VAL A 89 -6.82 3.54 -12.63
N GLY A 90 -7.83 2.67 -12.52
CA GLY A 90 -8.49 2.37 -11.24
C GLY A 90 -7.51 1.86 -10.17
N ASN A 91 -6.60 0.96 -10.55
CA ASN A 91 -5.56 0.44 -9.64
C ASN A 91 -4.53 1.50 -9.24
N LEU A 92 -4.18 2.44 -10.12
CA LEU A 92 -3.29 3.56 -9.78
C LEU A 92 -3.95 4.54 -8.82
N LEU A 93 -5.25 4.82 -8.98
CA LEU A 93 -6.03 5.61 -8.03
C LEU A 93 -6.14 4.92 -6.67
N PHE A 94 -6.23 3.58 -6.65
CA PHE A 94 -6.10 2.81 -5.41
C PHE A 94 -4.77 3.11 -4.73
N LEU A 95 -3.64 2.91 -5.43
CA LEU A 95 -2.32 3.12 -4.86
C LEU A 95 -2.15 4.55 -4.32
N LEU A 96 -2.73 5.54 -5.01
CA LEU A 96 -2.75 6.93 -4.58
C LEU A 96 -3.54 7.14 -3.27
N SER A 97 -4.78 6.63 -3.20
CA SER A 97 -5.61 6.72 -1.99
C SER A 97 -4.94 6.04 -0.80
N TRP A 98 -4.32 4.88 -1.04
CA TRP A 98 -3.52 4.17 -0.05
C TRP A 98 -2.37 5.05 0.47
N PHE A 99 -1.56 5.64 -0.41
CA PHE A 99 -0.46 6.53 0.00
C PHE A 99 -0.93 7.72 0.82
N ILE A 100 -2.01 8.40 0.40
CA ILE A 100 -2.55 9.55 1.12
C ILE A 100 -2.97 9.14 2.54
N SER A 101 -3.71 8.04 2.64
CA SER A 101 -4.30 7.58 3.90
C SER A 101 -3.22 7.04 4.85
N SER A 102 -2.26 6.27 4.33
CA SER A 102 -1.10 5.82 5.09
C SER A 102 -0.23 7.00 5.56
N THR A 103 -0.14 8.08 4.79
CA THR A 103 0.60 9.29 5.20
C THR A 103 -0.15 10.05 6.29
N ALA A 104 -1.47 10.14 6.20
CA ALA A 104 -2.30 10.72 7.25
C ALA A 104 -2.17 9.92 8.56
N VAL A 105 -2.22 8.58 8.48
CA VAL A 105 -2.02 7.66 9.61
C VAL A 105 -0.61 7.82 10.20
N ALA A 106 0.42 7.82 9.37
CA ALA A 106 1.80 8.00 9.82
C ALA A 106 1.99 9.36 10.52
N GLN A 107 1.37 10.41 10.00
CA GLN A 107 1.42 11.74 10.60
C GLN A 107 0.69 11.79 11.95
N ILE A 108 -0.50 11.22 12.05
CA ILE A 108 -1.24 11.13 13.33
C ILE A 108 -0.40 10.35 14.35
N GLY A 109 0.13 9.19 13.97
CA GLY A 109 0.96 8.37 14.85
C GLY A 109 2.24 9.11 15.29
N PHE A 110 2.89 9.84 14.38
CA PHE A 110 4.06 10.64 14.72
C PHE A 110 3.74 11.76 15.72
N ARG A 111 2.59 12.44 15.57
CA ARG A 111 2.13 13.47 16.52
C ARG A 111 1.76 12.88 17.87
N ASP A 112 1.14 11.70 17.90
CA ASP A 112 0.84 10.98 19.14
C ASP A 112 2.13 10.63 19.90
N LEU A 113 3.17 10.18 19.20
CA LEU A 113 4.48 9.90 19.80
C LEU A 113 5.14 11.17 20.39
N LEU A 114 4.95 12.32 19.75
CA LEU A 114 5.44 13.62 20.24
C LEU A 114 4.63 14.19 21.42
N GLY A 115 3.54 13.53 21.84
CA GLY A 115 2.70 13.93 22.96
C GLY A 115 1.52 14.84 22.58
N ASP A 116 1.09 14.84 21.32
CA ASP A 116 -0.13 15.51 20.86
C ASP A 116 -1.23 14.50 20.49
N PRO A 117 -1.90 13.88 21.48
CA PRO A 117 -2.91 12.84 21.24
C PRO A 117 -4.21 13.37 20.62
N PHE A 118 -4.41 14.70 20.58
CA PHE A 118 -5.62 15.32 20.04
C PHE A 118 -5.43 15.82 18.60
N TYR A 119 -4.34 15.44 17.93
CA TYR A 119 -4.10 15.81 16.55
C TYR A 119 -5.26 15.37 15.64
N PRO A 120 -5.96 16.31 14.96
CA PRO A 120 -7.18 16.00 14.21
C PRO A 120 -6.93 15.20 12.93
N LEU A 121 -7.90 14.34 12.59
CA LEU A 121 -7.90 13.57 11.34
C LEU A 121 -7.77 14.44 10.08
N THR A 122 -8.52 15.55 10.04
CA THR A 122 -8.53 16.48 8.90
C THR A 122 -7.16 17.12 8.67
N HIS A 123 -6.40 17.35 9.74
CA HIS A 123 -5.05 17.90 9.66
C HIS A 123 -4.06 16.87 9.12
N GLY A 124 -4.24 15.59 9.47
CA GLY A 124 -3.47 14.48 8.88
C GLY A 124 -3.67 14.39 7.37
N TYR A 125 -4.93 14.42 6.90
CA TYR A 125 -5.21 14.42 5.46
C TYR A 125 -4.72 15.68 4.75
N ARG A 126 -4.91 16.87 5.33
CA ARG A 126 -4.39 18.12 4.76
C ARG A 126 -2.87 18.06 4.61
N PHE A 127 -2.16 17.46 5.56
CA PHE A 127 -0.72 17.22 5.47
C PHE A 127 -0.39 16.25 4.32
N ALA A 128 -1.11 15.13 4.19
CA ALA A 128 -0.89 14.16 3.12
C ALA A 128 -1.09 14.78 1.73
N PHE A 129 -2.18 15.54 1.52
CA PHE A 129 -2.42 16.25 0.25
C PHE A 129 -1.37 17.32 -0.05
N LYS A 130 -0.88 18.03 0.98
CA LYS A 130 0.21 19.01 0.80
C LYS A 130 1.50 18.36 0.29
N HIS A 131 1.79 17.13 0.71
CA HIS A 131 2.98 16.39 0.32
C HIS A 131 2.74 15.35 -0.78
N LEU A 132 1.60 15.43 -1.47
CA LEU A 132 1.22 14.50 -2.53
C LEU A 132 2.28 14.33 -3.63
N PRO A 133 2.93 15.41 -4.13
CA PRO A 133 4.00 15.26 -5.11
C PRO A 133 5.14 14.40 -4.58
N THR A 134 5.58 14.63 -3.34
CA THR A 134 6.64 13.82 -2.71
C THR A 134 6.25 12.35 -2.60
N LEU A 135 5.00 12.06 -2.23
CA LEU A 135 4.50 10.68 -2.09
C LEU A 135 4.54 9.89 -3.40
N ILE A 136 4.23 10.54 -4.53
CA ILE A 136 4.17 9.90 -5.84
C ILE A 136 5.55 9.88 -6.51
N PHE A 137 6.24 11.03 -6.53
CA PHE A 137 7.48 11.18 -7.28
C PHE A 137 8.67 10.52 -6.59
N SER A 138 8.63 10.25 -5.27
CA SER A 138 9.71 9.51 -4.62
C SER A 138 9.83 8.06 -5.12
N PRO A 139 8.79 7.19 -5.00
CA PRO A 139 8.83 5.86 -5.62
C PRO A 139 8.90 5.96 -7.15
N GLY A 140 8.27 6.97 -7.76
CA GLY A 140 8.33 7.21 -9.20
C GLY A 140 9.75 7.49 -9.72
N LEU A 141 10.57 8.22 -8.97
CA LEU A 141 11.97 8.50 -9.32
C LEU A 141 12.82 7.23 -9.27
N ILE A 142 12.59 6.36 -8.28
CA ILE A 142 13.26 5.06 -8.19
C ILE A 142 12.86 4.17 -9.39
N LEU A 143 11.57 4.13 -9.72
CA LEU A 143 11.07 3.41 -10.90
C LEU A 143 11.67 3.95 -12.20
N PHE A 144 11.78 5.28 -12.33
CA PHE A 144 12.43 5.91 -13.48
C PHE A 144 13.88 5.43 -13.64
N PHE A 145 14.66 5.35 -12.56
CA PHE A 145 16.03 4.81 -12.64
C PHE A 145 16.07 3.33 -13.03
N ILE A 146 15.12 2.51 -12.56
CA ILE A 146 15.01 1.09 -12.97
C ILE A 146 14.79 1.00 -14.48
N VAL A 147 13.81 1.74 -15.01
CA VAL A 147 13.50 1.75 -16.45
C VAL A 147 14.68 2.26 -17.26
N LEU A 148 15.36 3.31 -16.79
CA LEU A 148 16.52 3.89 -17.46
C LEU A 148 17.68 2.89 -17.56
N ILE A 149 18.01 2.17 -16.47
CA ILE A 149 19.07 1.15 -16.47
C ILE A 149 18.72 0.00 -17.40
N LEU A 150 17.46 -0.47 -17.38
CA LEU A 150 16.99 -1.51 -18.30
C LEU A 150 17.09 -1.08 -19.77
N LEU A 151 16.75 0.18 -20.08
CA LEU A 151 16.90 0.74 -21.42
C LEU A 151 18.36 0.73 -21.88
N PHE A 152 19.30 1.13 -21.03
CA PHE A 152 20.73 1.00 -21.34
C PHE A 152 21.16 -0.45 -21.55
N GLY A 153 20.62 -1.39 -20.77
CA GLY A 153 20.84 -2.82 -20.96
C GLY A 153 20.37 -3.31 -22.34
N VAL A 154 19.21 -2.86 -22.82
CA VAL A 154 18.71 -3.17 -24.17
C VAL A 154 19.65 -2.63 -25.25
N VAL A 155 20.11 -1.38 -25.11
CA VAL A 155 21.07 -0.77 -26.06
C VAL A 155 22.39 -1.55 -26.09
N LEU A 156 22.93 -1.94 -24.93
CA LEU A 156 24.13 -2.78 -24.85
C LEU A 156 23.90 -4.15 -25.49
N GLY A 157 22.72 -4.76 -25.31
CA GLY A 157 22.35 -6.01 -25.97
C GLY A 157 22.30 -5.90 -27.50
N LEU A 158 21.86 -4.75 -28.03
CA LEU A 158 21.88 -4.48 -29.48
C LEU A 158 23.32 -4.38 -30.02
N VAL A 159 24.23 -3.74 -29.27
CA VAL A 159 25.66 -3.68 -29.63
C VAL A 159 26.29 -5.08 -29.61
N GLY A 160 25.91 -5.92 -28.65
CA GLY A 160 26.37 -7.32 -28.56
C GLY A 160 25.93 -8.19 -29.75
N LYS A 161 24.88 -7.80 -30.49
CA LYS A 161 24.38 -8.53 -31.68
C LYS A 161 25.27 -8.37 -32.93
N ILE A 162 26.25 -7.46 -32.92
CA ILE A 162 27.14 -7.22 -34.07
C ILE A 162 28.09 -8.43 -34.23
N PRO A 163 28.14 -9.09 -35.41
CA PRO A 163 28.99 -10.26 -35.64
C PRO A 163 30.46 -9.99 -35.34
N SER A 164 31.13 -10.94 -34.68
CA SER A 164 32.56 -10.99 -34.34
C SER A 164 33.08 -9.90 -33.39
N VAL A 165 32.68 -8.63 -33.54
CA VAL A 165 33.13 -7.51 -32.71
C VAL A 165 32.26 -7.35 -31.46
N GLY A 166 30.95 -7.59 -31.58
CA GLY A 166 29.98 -7.45 -30.50
C GLY A 166 30.20 -8.47 -29.37
N GLU A 167 30.50 -9.72 -29.71
CA GLU A 167 30.75 -10.80 -28.73
C GLU A 167 31.99 -10.55 -27.89
N LEU A 168 33.09 -10.11 -28.52
CA LEU A 168 34.35 -9.78 -27.86
C LEU A 168 34.20 -8.54 -26.97
N PHE A 169 33.58 -7.49 -27.49
CA PHE A 169 33.29 -6.27 -26.73
C PHE A 169 32.40 -6.58 -25.52
N PHE A 170 31.30 -7.30 -25.73
CA PHE A 170 30.37 -7.65 -24.67
C PHE A 170 31.04 -8.53 -23.61
N SER A 171 31.89 -9.48 -23.98
CA SER A 171 32.61 -10.34 -23.02
C SER A 171 33.55 -9.55 -22.10
N ILE A 172 34.26 -8.54 -22.63
CA ILE A 172 35.14 -7.67 -21.83
C ILE A 172 34.31 -6.74 -20.92
N VAL A 173 33.22 -6.18 -21.48
CA VAL A 173 32.29 -5.28 -20.81
C VAL A 173 31.38 -6.03 -19.82
N TYR A 174 31.29 -7.36 -19.91
CA TYR A 174 30.43 -8.17 -19.05
C TYR A 174 30.90 -8.13 -17.59
N LEU A 175 32.19 -8.43 -17.36
CA LEU A 175 32.73 -8.60 -16.01
C LEU A 175 32.85 -7.27 -15.26
N LEU A 176 33.28 -6.19 -15.94
CA LEU A 176 33.61 -4.93 -15.29
C LEU A 176 32.39 -4.01 -15.08
N PRO A 177 31.70 -3.52 -16.12
CA PRO A 177 30.52 -2.66 -15.91
C PRO A 177 29.18 -3.40 -15.83
N VAL A 178 28.91 -4.43 -16.63
CA VAL A 178 27.55 -5.00 -16.74
C VAL A 178 27.14 -5.76 -15.49
N PHE A 179 28.00 -6.63 -14.96
CA PHE A 179 27.68 -7.43 -13.77
C PHE A 179 27.43 -6.56 -12.51
N PRO A 180 28.29 -5.57 -12.16
CA PRO A 180 28.00 -4.67 -11.05
C PRO A 180 26.75 -3.81 -11.27
N VAL A 181 26.48 -3.35 -12.50
CA VAL A 181 25.24 -2.62 -12.81
C VAL A 181 24.01 -3.51 -12.62
N ALA A 182 24.07 -4.78 -12.98
CA ALA A 182 22.99 -5.74 -12.75
C ALA A 182 22.75 -5.99 -11.24
N LEU A 183 23.82 -6.11 -10.44
CA LEU A 183 23.70 -6.18 -8.98
C LEU A 183 23.08 -4.89 -8.39
N ALA A 184 23.50 -3.73 -8.88
CA ALA A 184 22.94 -2.45 -8.48
C ALA A 184 21.45 -2.35 -8.86
N LEU A 185 21.05 -2.85 -10.03
CA LEU A 185 19.66 -2.90 -10.46
C LEU A 185 18.81 -3.77 -9.51
N ALA A 186 19.28 -4.95 -9.13
CA ALA A 186 18.60 -5.81 -8.16
C ALA A 186 18.40 -5.08 -6.81
N TYR A 187 19.42 -4.35 -6.35
CA TYR A 187 19.33 -3.53 -5.14
C TYR A 187 18.33 -2.37 -5.29
N ILE A 188 18.28 -1.69 -6.44
CA ILE A 188 17.32 -0.60 -6.70
C ILE A 188 15.89 -1.14 -6.76
N ILE A 189 15.66 -2.31 -7.37
CA ILE A 189 14.35 -2.98 -7.39
C ILE A 189 13.88 -3.30 -5.96
N PHE A 190 14.77 -3.81 -5.12
CA PHE A 190 14.45 -4.03 -3.71
C PHE A 190 14.09 -2.73 -2.98
N ASN A 191 14.85 -1.66 -3.21
CA ASN A 191 14.54 -0.33 -2.68
C ASN A 191 13.19 0.22 -3.18
N PHE A 192 12.83 -0.07 -4.43
CA PHE A 192 11.52 0.28 -4.97
C PHE A 192 10.39 -0.40 -4.19
N SER A 193 10.50 -1.70 -3.92
CA SER A 193 9.50 -2.40 -3.09
C SER A 193 9.39 -1.78 -1.69
N VAL A 194 10.51 -1.46 -1.05
CA VAL A 194 10.52 -0.78 0.26
C VAL A 194 9.89 0.60 0.17
N SER A 195 10.14 1.35 -0.90
CA SER A 195 9.59 2.69 -1.10
C SER A 195 8.06 2.71 -1.14
N LEU A 196 7.42 1.67 -1.68
CA LEU A 196 5.96 1.58 -1.76
C LEU A 196 5.30 1.51 -0.37
N PHE A 197 6.01 1.03 0.65
CA PHE A 197 5.49 0.92 2.02
C PHE A 197 6.02 2.02 2.94
N PHE A 198 7.29 2.41 2.79
CA PHE A 198 7.97 3.31 3.74
C PHE A 198 7.87 4.80 3.38
N THR A 199 7.54 5.15 2.14
CA THR A 199 7.43 6.57 1.72
C THR A 199 6.49 7.38 2.62
N PRO A 200 5.26 6.92 2.96
CA PRO A 200 4.38 7.62 3.89
C PRO A 200 5.02 7.93 5.25
N ALA A 201 5.73 6.97 5.82
CA ALA A 201 6.36 7.10 7.14
C ALA A 201 7.56 8.07 7.10
N VAL A 202 8.39 7.99 6.05
CA VAL A 202 9.53 8.89 5.86
C VAL A 202 9.05 10.33 5.66
N VAL A 203 8.04 10.55 4.81
CA VAL A 203 7.50 11.90 4.55
C VAL A 203 6.83 12.49 5.79
N ALA A 204 6.06 11.70 6.54
CA ALA A 204 5.41 12.16 7.77
C ALA A 204 6.43 12.58 8.85
N THR A 205 7.47 11.76 9.05
CA THR A 205 8.45 11.99 10.11
C THR A 205 9.48 13.07 9.75
N ALA A 206 9.97 13.05 8.52
CA ALA A 206 11.13 13.84 8.13
C ALA A 206 10.77 15.11 7.34
N ARG A 207 9.50 15.26 6.90
CA ARG A 207 9.02 16.39 6.08
C ARG A 207 9.94 16.72 4.91
N SER A 208 10.48 15.67 4.31
CA SER A 208 11.54 15.71 3.32
C SER A 208 11.03 16.01 1.93
N ASP A 209 11.87 16.63 1.11
CA ASP A 209 11.65 16.76 -0.33
C ASP A 209 11.84 15.40 -1.04
N ILE A 210 11.54 15.34 -2.34
CA ILE A 210 11.60 14.09 -3.14
C ILE A 210 12.97 13.41 -3.04
N PHE A 211 14.05 14.16 -3.32
CA PHE A 211 15.42 13.61 -3.30
C PHE A 211 15.84 13.15 -1.90
N ASP A 212 15.54 13.94 -0.87
CA ASP A 212 15.88 13.60 0.51
C ASP A 212 15.08 12.36 0.98
N THR A 213 13.82 12.22 0.56
CA THR A 213 13.00 11.03 0.81
C THR A 213 13.63 9.79 0.18
N VAL A 214 14.07 9.88 -1.08
CA VAL A 214 14.77 8.77 -1.76
C VAL A 214 16.07 8.41 -1.05
N ILE A 215 16.91 9.39 -0.68
CA ILE A 215 18.16 9.13 0.06
C ILE A 215 17.86 8.45 1.41
N LYS A 216 16.83 8.89 2.13
CA LYS A 216 16.39 8.28 3.39
C LYS A 216 15.92 6.83 3.22
N LEU A 217 15.21 6.52 2.14
CA LEU A 217 14.81 5.14 1.83
C LEU A 217 16.04 4.26 1.58
N PHE A 218 16.97 4.71 0.73
CA PHE A 218 18.20 3.98 0.44
C PHE A 218 19.07 3.77 1.67
N THR A 219 19.23 4.80 2.49
CA THR A 219 20.01 4.70 3.74
C THR A 219 19.33 3.83 4.78
N THR A 220 18.00 3.80 4.85
CA THR A 220 17.25 2.90 5.74
C THR A 220 17.49 1.45 5.35
N VAL A 221 17.40 1.12 4.06
CA VAL A 221 17.67 -0.21 3.53
C VAL A 221 19.12 -0.64 3.79
N TRP A 222 20.09 0.25 3.51
CA TRP A 222 21.50 -0.08 3.62
C TRP A 222 22.00 -0.19 5.07
N ARG A 223 21.63 0.77 5.93
CA ARG A 223 22.19 0.87 7.28
C ARG A 223 21.55 -0.10 8.26
N GLN A 224 20.30 -0.50 8.03
CA GLN A 224 19.52 -1.28 8.98
C GLN A 224 18.64 -2.37 8.32
N PRO A 225 19.20 -3.20 7.42
CA PRO A 225 18.42 -4.20 6.68
C PRO A 225 17.79 -5.23 7.60
N TRP A 226 18.53 -5.68 8.63
CA TRP A 226 18.02 -6.67 9.58
C TRP A 226 16.89 -6.13 10.44
N ARG A 227 16.99 -4.85 10.85
CA ARG A 227 15.92 -4.19 11.59
C ARG A 227 14.66 -4.06 10.74
N LEU A 228 14.83 -3.71 9.47
CA LEU A 228 13.72 -3.65 8.51
C LEU A 228 13.05 -5.02 8.36
N VAL A 229 13.79 -6.10 8.15
CA VAL A 229 13.21 -7.44 7.98
C VAL A 229 12.54 -7.93 9.27
N VAL A 230 13.24 -7.90 10.41
CA VAL A 230 12.74 -8.45 11.67
C VAL A 230 11.54 -7.64 12.20
N TYR A 231 11.61 -6.30 12.19
CA TYR A 231 10.54 -5.49 12.77
C TYR A 231 9.29 -5.51 11.89
N ASN A 232 9.43 -5.52 10.55
CA ASN A 232 8.27 -5.70 9.67
C ASN A 232 7.69 -7.11 9.80
N GLY A 233 8.51 -8.15 9.93
CA GLY A 233 8.03 -9.51 10.15
C GLY A 233 7.20 -9.62 11.43
N LEU A 234 7.70 -9.04 12.54
CA LEU A 234 6.97 -9.00 13.80
C LEU A 234 5.68 -8.15 13.68
N LEU A 235 5.75 -6.98 13.04
CA LEU A 235 4.59 -6.13 12.80
C LEU A 235 3.52 -6.85 11.98
N TYR A 236 3.92 -7.60 10.95
CA TYR A 236 3.02 -8.40 10.13
C TYR A 236 2.34 -9.50 10.95
N ALA A 237 3.08 -10.22 11.80
CA ALA A 237 2.52 -11.24 12.67
C ALA A 237 1.48 -10.65 13.64
N VAL A 238 1.80 -9.51 14.27
CA VAL A 238 0.86 -8.82 15.18
C VAL A 238 -0.35 -8.28 14.42
N ALA A 239 -0.17 -7.73 13.22
CA ALA A 239 -1.27 -7.26 12.39
C ALA A 239 -2.21 -8.40 11.97
N LYS A 240 -1.67 -9.57 11.63
CA LYS A 240 -2.46 -10.78 11.32
C LYS A 240 -3.26 -11.28 12.52
N LEU A 241 -2.65 -11.30 13.71
CA LEU A 241 -3.35 -11.63 14.95
C LEU A 241 -4.51 -10.65 15.21
N ALA A 242 -4.25 -9.35 15.09
CA ALA A 242 -5.27 -8.32 15.27
C ALA A 242 -6.41 -8.44 14.23
N ALA A 243 -6.08 -8.74 12.97
CA ALA A 243 -7.06 -8.97 11.93
C ALA A 243 -7.93 -10.22 12.21
N PHE A 244 -7.33 -11.29 12.73
CA PHE A 244 -8.07 -12.49 13.15
C PHE A 244 -9.06 -12.19 14.29
N VAL A 245 -8.60 -11.46 15.31
CA VAL A 245 -9.47 -11.02 16.42
C VAL A 245 -10.61 -10.15 15.90
N PHE A 246 -10.32 -9.20 15.01
CA PHE A 246 -11.35 -8.36 14.39
C PHE A 246 -12.35 -9.18 13.56
N ALA A 247 -11.89 -10.12 12.74
CA ALA A 247 -12.75 -11.01 11.96
C ALA A 247 -13.68 -11.85 12.87
N TYR A 248 -13.17 -12.35 14.00
CA TYR A 248 -13.99 -13.04 14.99
C TYR A 248 -15.10 -12.13 15.56
N PHE A 249 -14.78 -10.87 15.88
CA PHE A 249 -15.79 -9.91 16.32
C PHE A 249 -16.82 -9.59 15.22
N CYS A 250 -16.41 -9.47 13.96
CA CYS A 250 -17.34 -9.31 12.83
C CYS A 250 -18.27 -10.51 12.69
N PHE A 251 -17.75 -11.73 12.81
CA PHE A 251 -18.56 -12.95 12.77
C PHE A 251 -19.59 -12.99 13.92
N ARG A 252 -19.16 -12.67 15.14
CA ARG A 252 -20.08 -12.58 16.30
C ARG A 252 -21.11 -11.48 16.14
N ALA A 253 -20.74 -10.33 15.59
CA ALA A 253 -21.68 -9.26 15.28
C ALA A 253 -22.76 -9.72 14.29
N GLY A 254 -22.38 -10.49 13.26
CA GLY A 254 -23.33 -11.11 12.34
C GLY A 254 -24.33 -12.05 13.04
N GLN A 255 -23.84 -12.88 13.98
CA GLN A 255 -24.71 -13.73 14.80
C GLN A 255 -25.66 -12.91 15.70
N PHE A 256 -25.19 -11.81 16.27
CA PHE A 256 -26.04 -10.91 17.06
C PHE A 256 -27.10 -10.22 16.21
N ILE A 257 -26.80 -9.85 14.97
CA ILE A 257 -27.80 -9.33 14.02
C ILE A 257 -28.84 -10.40 13.70
N HIS A 258 -28.41 -11.64 13.46
CA HIS A 258 -29.33 -12.75 13.26
C HIS A 258 -30.24 -12.98 14.47
N LEU A 259 -29.69 -12.91 15.68
CA LEU A 259 -30.46 -13.06 16.91
C LEU A 259 -31.46 -11.90 17.10
N SER A 260 -31.03 -10.65 16.92
CA SER A 260 -31.86 -9.48 17.21
C SER A 260 -32.89 -9.22 16.11
N CYS A 261 -32.45 -9.14 14.85
CA CYS A 261 -33.32 -8.88 13.71
C CYS A 261 -34.12 -10.13 13.30
N GLY A 262 -33.62 -11.34 13.58
CA GLY A 262 -34.33 -12.59 13.29
C GLY A 262 -35.62 -12.75 14.07
N LEU A 263 -35.73 -12.16 15.28
CA LEU A 263 -36.96 -12.14 16.07
C LEU A 263 -38.15 -11.50 15.34
N LEU A 264 -37.87 -10.55 14.43
CA LEU A 264 -38.89 -9.84 13.66
C LEU A 264 -38.93 -10.26 12.20
N MET A 265 -37.77 -10.40 11.54
CA MET A 265 -37.68 -10.68 10.11
C MET A 265 -37.78 -12.17 9.75
N GLY A 266 -37.53 -13.09 10.69
CA GLY A 266 -37.61 -14.54 10.48
C GLY A 266 -36.87 -15.02 9.23
N GLU A 267 -37.53 -15.85 8.42
CA GLU A 267 -36.98 -16.47 7.19
C GLU A 267 -36.45 -15.47 6.16
N LYS A 268 -36.98 -14.24 6.14
CA LYS A 268 -36.51 -13.22 5.18
C LYS A 268 -35.06 -12.84 5.43
N LEU A 269 -34.65 -12.79 6.71
CA LEU A 269 -33.26 -12.48 7.07
C LEU A 269 -32.33 -13.63 6.66
N GLU A 270 -32.74 -14.88 6.88
CA GLU A 270 -31.98 -16.07 6.48
C GLU A 270 -31.74 -16.14 4.97
N ARG A 271 -32.75 -15.81 4.16
CA ARG A 271 -32.59 -15.77 2.69
C ARG A 271 -31.62 -14.67 2.26
N ILE A 272 -31.65 -13.50 2.89
CA ILE A 272 -30.72 -12.40 2.59
C ILE A 272 -29.29 -12.80 2.94
N THR A 273 -29.06 -13.36 4.12
CA THR A 273 -27.70 -13.74 4.54
C THR A 273 -27.17 -14.93 3.77
N ALA A 274 -27.99 -15.94 3.47
CA ALA A 274 -27.60 -17.04 2.59
C ALA A 274 -27.21 -16.55 1.18
N THR A 275 -27.98 -15.60 0.64
CA THR A 275 -27.64 -14.99 -0.67
C THR A 275 -26.34 -14.20 -0.59
N ALA A 276 -26.12 -13.43 0.48
CA ALA A 276 -24.89 -12.67 0.66
C ALA A 276 -23.65 -13.58 0.79
N LEU A 277 -23.77 -14.72 1.49
CA LEU A 277 -22.70 -15.70 1.62
C LEU A 277 -22.33 -16.35 0.29
N ASN A 278 -23.29 -16.56 -0.62
CA ASN A 278 -23.01 -17.10 -1.95
C ASN A 278 -22.16 -16.17 -2.84
N TYR A 279 -22.07 -14.87 -2.52
CA TYR A 279 -21.23 -13.90 -3.24
C TYR A 279 -19.85 -13.70 -2.60
N LEU A 280 -19.59 -14.28 -1.43
CA LEU A 280 -18.26 -14.22 -0.83
C LEU A 280 -17.35 -15.27 -1.48
N PRO A 281 -16.10 -14.90 -1.85
CA PRO A 281 -15.11 -15.83 -2.40
C PRO A 281 -14.58 -16.84 -1.36
#